data_AF-A0A0Q8V888-F1
#
_entry.id   AF-A0A0Q8V888-F1
#
_cell.length_a   1.000
_cell.length_b   1.000
_cell.length_c   1.000
_cell.angle_alpha   90.00
_cell.angle_beta   90.00
_cell.angle_gamma   90.00
#
_symmetry.space_group_name_H-M   'P 1'
#
loop_
_entity.id
_entity.type
_entity.pdbx_description
1 polymer ?
#
loop_
_entity_poly.entity_id
_entity_poly.type
_entity_poly.pdbx_seq_one_letter_code
_entity_poly.pdbx_strand_id
1 'polypeptide(L)'
;MHRLISGETGLEAMLDARPSWYGRLLTGLTLAIGDDQIVYLGAAMEQSELGFTFRVGAFTPDTIAVGEARGGAVGEASVTTKLQRRADLVRLEIAGGIPAFDPTEFSEWPGKFRLKATYGSGLELTIPSSVVDTDQKRASLDHILDGLRNDLKH
;
A
#
# COMPACT_ATOMS: atom_id res chain seq x y z
N MET A 1 4.15 9.99 -9.76
CA MET A 1 4.26 9.47 -8.38
C MET A 1 3.57 10.35 -7.35
N HIS A 2 4.07 11.58 -7.06
CA HIS A 2 3.51 12.44 -6.02
C HIS A 2 1.99 12.64 -6.14
N ARG A 3 1.51 13.13 -7.29
CA ARG A 3 0.08 13.33 -7.56
C ARG A 3 -0.79 12.07 -7.41
N LEU A 4 -0.21 10.89 -7.65
CA LEU A 4 -0.91 9.61 -7.48
C LEU A 4 -1.05 9.26 -5.99
N ILE A 5 -0.01 9.50 -5.20
CA ILE A 5 -0.01 9.25 -3.75
C ILE A 5 -0.86 10.28 -3.01
N SER A 6 -0.88 11.54 -3.44
CA SER A 6 -1.69 12.60 -2.82
C SER A 6 -3.19 12.39 -2.96
N GLY A 7 -3.64 11.69 -4.02
CA GLY A 7 -5.07 11.42 -4.27
C GLY A 7 -5.69 10.38 -3.33
N GLU A 8 -4.89 9.72 -2.48
CA GLU A 8 -5.38 8.82 -1.45
C GLU A 8 -5.88 9.65 -0.25
N THR A 9 -7.21 9.77 -0.13
CA THR A 9 -7.97 10.80 0.62
C THR A 9 -7.68 11.01 2.11
N GLY A 10 -6.77 10.24 2.73
CA GLY A 10 -6.37 10.39 4.13
C GLY A 10 -5.01 11.06 4.35
N LEU A 11 -4.31 11.44 3.28
CA LEU A 11 -2.88 11.78 3.33
C LEU A 11 -2.55 13.23 3.00
N GLU A 12 -3.45 13.99 2.40
CA GLU A 12 -3.19 15.35 1.90
C GLU A 12 -2.60 16.27 2.97
N ALA A 13 -3.23 16.37 4.15
CA ALA A 13 -2.78 17.26 5.22
C ALA A 13 -1.35 16.95 5.73
N MET A 14 -0.94 15.68 5.72
CA MET A 14 0.42 15.29 6.12
C MET A 14 1.43 15.42 4.98
N LEU A 15 1.01 15.12 3.75
CA LEU A 15 1.83 15.27 2.55
C LEU A 15 2.08 16.74 2.21
N ASP A 16 1.15 17.63 2.54
CA ASP A 16 1.27 19.08 2.41
C ASP A 16 2.40 19.63 3.28
N ALA A 17 2.61 19.04 4.46
CA ALA A 17 3.75 19.36 5.32
C ALA A 17 5.10 18.89 4.74
N ARG A 18 5.08 18.11 3.64
CA ARG A 18 6.25 17.59 2.90
C ARG A 18 7.41 17.17 3.81
N PRO A 19 7.18 16.21 4.72
CA PRO A 19 8.22 15.81 5.66
C PRO A 19 9.45 15.27 4.92
N SER A 20 10.63 15.46 5.49
CA SER A 20 11.92 15.15 4.85
C SER A 20 12.08 13.69 4.39
N TRP A 21 11.35 12.77 5.03
CA TRP A 21 11.31 11.35 4.64
C TRP A 21 10.49 11.10 3.38
N TYR A 22 9.52 11.95 3.04
CA TYR A 22 8.62 11.73 1.91
C TYR A 22 9.36 11.82 0.57
N GLY A 23 10.26 12.80 0.42
CA GLY A 23 11.11 12.89 -0.77
C GLY A 23 11.98 11.64 -0.96
N ARG A 24 12.59 11.14 0.13
CA ARG A 24 13.40 9.91 0.09
C ARG A 24 12.58 8.68 -0.31
N LEU A 25 11.36 8.57 0.20
CA LEU A 25 10.42 7.50 -0.17
C LEU A 25 10.04 7.56 -1.66
N LEU A 26 9.70 8.75 -2.16
CA LEU A 26 9.38 8.95 -3.57
C LEU A 26 10.56 8.59 -4.47
N THR A 27 11.77 9.03 -4.12
CA THR A 27 12.98 8.70 -4.86
C THR A 27 13.24 7.20 -4.86
N GLY A 28 13.13 6.53 -3.71
CA GLY A 28 13.30 5.09 -3.61
C GLY A 28 12.32 4.32 -4.52
N LEU A 29 11.04 4.68 -4.48
CA LEU A 29 10.02 4.08 -5.36
C LEU A 29 10.28 4.36 -6.83
N THR A 30 10.66 5.60 -7.17
CA THR A 30 10.93 5.99 -8.57
C THR A 30 12.12 5.21 -9.12
N LEU A 31 13.18 5.05 -8.33
CA LEU A 31 14.34 4.24 -8.73
C LEU A 31 14.03 2.75 -8.83
N ALA A 32 13.15 2.24 -7.95
CA ALA A 32 12.76 0.83 -7.97
C ALA A 32 11.88 0.49 -9.19
N ILE A 33 11.02 1.42 -9.60
CA ILE A 33 10.10 1.25 -10.75
C ILE A 33 10.80 1.58 -12.06
N GLY A 34 11.73 2.55 -12.05
CA GLY A 34 12.34 3.06 -13.28
C GLY A 34 11.29 3.73 -14.18
N ASP A 35 11.30 3.35 -15.46
CA ASP A 35 10.38 3.88 -16.49
C ASP A 35 9.13 3.01 -16.68
N ASP A 36 8.94 1.98 -15.85
CA ASP A 36 7.79 1.09 -15.94
C ASP A 36 6.47 1.83 -15.70
N GLN A 37 5.45 1.47 -16.47
CA GLN A 37 4.10 1.98 -16.27
C GLN A 37 3.54 1.49 -14.93
N ILE A 38 3.15 2.43 -14.07
CA ILE A 38 2.41 2.12 -12.84
C ILE A 38 0.97 1.76 -13.23
N VAL A 39 0.62 0.49 -13.06
CA VAL A 39 -0.73 -0.05 -13.29
C VAL A 39 -1.61 0.24 -12.08
N TYR A 40 -1.03 0.14 -10.88
CA TYR A 40 -1.73 0.43 -9.65
C TYR A 40 -0.80 1.06 -8.60
N LEU A 41 -1.34 1.98 -7.82
CA LEU A 41 -0.67 2.56 -6.66
C LEU A 41 -1.66 2.63 -5.50
N GLY A 42 -1.23 2.15 -4.34
CA GLY A 42 -1.98 2.28 -3.09
C GLY A 42 -1.08 2.81 -1.99
N ALA A 43 -1.63 3.64 -1.11
CA ALA A 43 -0.93 4.13 0.06
C ALA A 43 -1.81 4.00 1.30
N ALA A 44 -1.20 3.71 2.45
CA ALA A 44 -1.88 3.81 3.74
C ALA A 44 -0.94 4.32 4.82
N MET A 45 -1.54 4.90 5.83
CA MET A 45 -0.87 5.32 7.04
C MET A 45 -1.51 4.63 8.24
N GLU A 46 -0.67 4.03 9.07
CA GLU A 46 -1.03 3.55 10.39
C GLU A 46 -0.37 4.46 11.42
N GLN A 47 -1.15 5.01 12.35
CA GLN A 47 -0.67 5.85 13.43
C GLN A 47 -1.02 5.21 14.77
N SER A 48 -0.08 5.29 15.71
CA SER A 48 -0.20 4.79 17.07
C SER A 48 0.49 5.75 18.04
N GLU A 49 0.31 5.53 19.35
CA GLU A 49 1.04 6.29 20.38
C GLU A 49 2.57 6.15 20.27
N LEU A 50 3.04 5.03 19.70
CA LEU A 50 4.47 4.73 19.51
C LEU A 50 5.06 5.33 18.24
N GLY A 51 4.23 5.92 17.37
CA GLY A 51 4.65 6.54 16.12
C GLY A 51 3.79 6.16 14.93
N PHE A 52 4.34 6.36 13.73
CA PHE A 52 3.63 6.17 12.47
C PHE A 52 4.36 5.19 11.54
N THR A 53 3.57 4.51 10.72
CA THR A 53 4.04 3.78 9.55
C THR A 53 3.26 4.22 8.32
N PHE A 54 3.96 4.77 7.35
CA PHE A 54 3.42 5.10 6.04
C PHE A 54 3.92 4.10 5.00
N ARG A 55 3.00 3.47 4.26
CA ARG A 55 3.30 2.47 3.24
C ARG A 55 2.74 2.90 1.90
N VAL A 56 3.51 2.69 0.85
CA VAL A 56 3.11 2.87 -0.55
C VAL A 56 3.45 1.59 -1.29
N GLY A 57 2.48 0.98 -1.95
CA GLY A 57 2.70 -0.09 -2.91
C GLY A 57 2.44 0.42 -4.32
N ALA A 58 3.37 0.17 -5.23
CA ALA A 58 3.26 0.51 -6.64
C ALA A 58 3.49 -0.77 -7.47
N PHE A 59 2.58 -1.03 -8.38
CA PHE A 59 2.51 -2.24 -9.17
C PHE A 59 2.76 -1.88 -10.63
N THR A 60 3.70 -2.57 -11.25
CA THR A 60 3.99 -2.52 -12.68
C THR A 60 3.51 -3.81 -13.34
N PRO A 61 3.61 -3.95 -14.67
CA PRO A 61 3.29 -5.21 -15.35
C PRO A 61 4.08 -6.40 -14.77
N ASP A 62 5.36 -6.20 -14.45
CA ASP A 62 6.27 -7.28 -14.08
C ASP A 62 6.74 -7.24 -12.62
N THR A 63 6.63 -6.09 -11.95
CA THR A 63 7.19 -5.89 -10.61
C THR A 63 6.24 -5.21 -9.64
N ILE A 64 6.56 -5.35 -8.35
CA ILE A 64 5.90 -4.66 -7.25
C ILE A 64 6.97 -3.97 -6.42
N ALA A 65 6.87 -2.65 -6.33
CA ALA A 65 7.70 -1.81 -5.49
C ALA A 65 6.90 -1.40 -4.24
N VAL A 66 7.46 -1.65 -3.05
CA VAL A 66 6.87 -1.25 -1.77
C VAL A 66 7.83 -0.33 -1.05
N GLY A 67 7.37 0.89 -0.81
CA GLY A 67 8.04 1.88 0.01
C GLY A 67 7.39 1.94 1.38
N GLU A 68 8.20 2.01 2.43
CA GLU A 68 7.73 2.15 3.81
C GLU A 68 8.54 3.20 4.55
N ALA A 69 7.86 4.15 5.19
CA ALA A 69 8.45 5.10 6.13
C ALA A 69 7.94 4.79 7.54
N ARG A 70 8.84 4.55 8.49
CA ARG A 70 8.52 4.34 9.92
C ARG A 70 9.22 5.37 10.78
N GLY A 71 8.48 6.09 11.60
CA GLY A 71 9.00 7.12 12.49
C GLY A 71 8.29 7.17 13.84
N GLY A 72 8.95 7.76 14.84
CA GLY A 72 8.39 8.00 16.17
C GLY A 72 7.53 9.26 16.19
N ALA A 73 8.11 10.41 16.54
CA ALA A 73 7.46 11.72 16.38
C ALA A 73 7.55 12.22 14.92
N VAL A 74 6.59 13.05 14.50
CA VAL A 74 6.54 13.63 13.14
C VAL A 74 7.80 14.46 12.87
N GLY A 75 8.75 13.93 12.09
CA GLY A 75 9.96 14.65 11.69
C GLY A 75 11.11 13.77 11.21
N GLU A 76 11.32 12.62 11.87
CA GLU A 76 12.34 11.64 11.48
C GLU A 76 11.70 10.27 11.24
N ALA A 77 12.00 9.69 10.08
CA ALA A 77 11.54 8.36 9.70
C ALA A 77 12.65 7.59 8.99
N SER A 78 12.74 6.31 9.31
CA SER A 78 13.46 5.34 8.49
C SER A 78 12.64 5.04 7.25
N VAL A 79 13.28 5.06 6.08
CA VAL A 79 12.64 4.77 4.79
C VAL A 79 13.26 3.51 4.22
N THR A 80 12.42 2.56 3.82
CA THR A 80 12.83 1.36 3.11
C THR A 80 12.07 1.24 1.81
N THR A 81 12.71 0.66 0.80
CA THR A 81 12.06 0.33 -0.47
C THR A 81 12.45 -1.09 -0.85
N LYS A 82 11.47 -1.88 -1.27
CA LYS A 82 11.63 -3.26 -1.69
C LYS A 82 11.03 -3.43 -3.08
N LEU A 83 11.69 -4.19 -3.93
CA LEU A 83 11.21 -4.53 -5.28
C LEU A 83 11.11 -6.05 -5.38
N GLN A 84 10.02 -6.57 -5.93
CA GLN A 84 9.84 -7.99 -6.22
C GLN A 84 9.29 -8.17 -7.64
N ARG A 85 9.59 -9.32 -8.26
CA ARG A 85 8.90 -9.73 -9.49
C ARG A 85 7.54 -10.32 -9.12
N ARG A 86 6.55 -10.03 -9.95
CA ARG A 86 5.18 -10.53 -9.76
C ARG A 86 5.09 -12.04 -9.89
N ALA A 87 5.84 -12.61 -10.83
CA ALA A 87 5.94 -14.05 -11.06
C ALA A 87 6.53 -14.84 -9.87
N ASP A 88 7.15 -14.16 -8.88
CA ASP A 88 7.68 -14.83 -7.70
C ASP A 88 6.61 -14.96 -6.58
N LEU A 89 5.34 -14.61 -6.82
CA LEU A 89 4.27 -14.68 -5.83
C LEU A 89 3.89 -16.14 -5.52
N VAL A 90 3.96 -16.54 -4.25
CA VAL A 90 3.70 -17.91 -3.80
C VAL A 90 2.39 -18.02 -3.01
N ARG A 91 2.05 -16.99 -2.24
CA ARG A 91 0.84 -17.01 -1.39
C ARG A 91 0.24 -15.63 -1.29
N LEU A 92 -1.09 -15.57 -1.35
CA LEU A 92 -1.86 -14.37 -1.05
C LEU A 92 -2.82 -14.68 0.11
N GLU A 93 -2.75 -13.88 1.17
CA GLU A 93 -3.67 -13.92 2.29
C GLU A 93 -4.49 -12.63 2.33
N ILE A 94 -5.80 -12.79 2.48
CA ILE A 94 -6.75 -11.68 2.64
C ILE A 94 -7.35 -11.82 4.03
N ALA A 95 -7.03 -10.88 4.91
CA ALA A 95 -7.65 -10.79 6.23
C ALA A 95 -8.59 -9.57 6.25
N GLY A 96 -9.88 -9.80 6.51
CA GLY A 96 -10.87 -8.74 6.69
C GLY A 96 -11.46 -8.76 8.10
N GLY A 97 -11.89 -7.60 8.60
CA GLY A 97 -12.60 -7.52 9.87
C GLY A 97 -13.36 -6.21 10.02
N ILE A 98 -14.58 -6.31 10.53
CA ILE A 98 -15.33 -5.17 11.07
C ILE A 98 -14.91 -5.06 12.54
N PRO A 99 -14.47 -3.89 13.05
CA PRO A 99 -14.26 -3.73 14.48
C PRO A 99 -15.56 -4.12 15.20
N ALA A 100 -15.51 -5.04 16.17
CA ALA A 100 -16.69 -5.62 16.82
C ALA A 100 -17.59 -4.59 17.59
N PHE A 101 -17.22 -3.31 17.58
CA PHE A 101 -17.88 -2.22 18.28
C PHE A 101 -18.18 -1.01 17.37
N ASP A 102 -18.07 -1.15 16.04
CA ASP A 102 -18.43 -0.09 15.10
C ASP A 102 -19.93 -0.19 14.75
N PRO A 103 -20.77 0.79 15.14
CA PRO A 103 -22.24 0.70 15.01
C PRO A 103 -22.74 0.83 13.56
N THR A 104 -21.87 0.99 12.57
CA THR A 104 -22.25 0.89 11.15
C THR A 104 -22.30 -0.57 10.71
N GLU A 105 -23.23 -1.32 11.30
CA GLU A 105 -23.66 -2.60 10.76
C GLU A 105 -24.40 -2.32 9.43
N PHE A 106 -24.15 -3.16 8.40
CA PHE A 106 -24.78 -3.16 7.08
C PHE A 106 -24.21 -2.27 5.96
N SER A 107 -22.89 -2.25 5.74
CA SER A 107 -22.35 -1.96 4.41
C SER A 107 -21.56 -3.13 3.86
N GLU A 108 -21.86 -3.51 2.62
CA GLU A 108 -21.17 -4.54 1.84
C GLU A 108 -19.64 -4.33 1.89
N TRP A 109 -18.91 -5.40 2.25
CA TRP A 109 -17.44 -5.47 2.39
C TRP A 109 -16.84 -4.81 3.66
N PRO A 110 -15.93 -5.50 4.40
CA PRO A 110 -15.45 -4.99 5.68
C PRO A 110 -14.57 -3.76 5.45
N GLY A 111 -14.93 -2.65 6.09
CA GLY A 111 -14.31 -1.32 5.93
C GLY A 111 -12.80 -1.26 6.16
N LYS A 112 -12.16 -2.33 6.65
CA LYS A 112 -10.70 -2.51 6.67
C LYS A 112 -10.36 -3.95 6.31
N PHE A 113 -9.45 -4.12 5.36
CA PHE A 113 -8.87 -5.39 4.99
C PHE A 113 -7.35 -5.25 4.88
N ARG A 114 -6.63 -6.33 5.17
CA ARG A 114 -5.19 -6.43 5.05
C ARG A 114 -4.89 -7.52 4.04
N LEU A 115 -4.16 -7.18 3.00
CA LEU A 115 -3.61 -8.14 2.06
C LEU A 115 -2.16 -8.41 2.43
N LYS A 116 -1.80 -9.68 2.50
CA LYS A 116 -0.43 -10.13 2.71
C LYS A 116 -0.03 -11.03 1.56
N ALA A 117 0.95 -10.59 0.78
CA ALA A 117 1.52 -11.34 -0.33
C ALA A 117 2.89 -11.90 0.08
N THR A 118 3.10 -13.19 -0.09
CA THR A 118 4.38 -13.86 0.19
C THR A 118 5.01 -14.29 -1.12
N TYR A 119 6.27 -13.89 -1.33
CA TYR A 119 7.04 -14.20 -2.53
C TYR A 119 8.04 -15.33 -2.24
N GLY A 120 8.54 -15.99 -3.30
CA GLY A 120 9.48 -17.12 -3.19
C GLY A 120 10.80 -16.78 -2.49
N SER A 121 11.14 -15.49 -2.41
CA SER A 121 12.25 -14.96 -1.60
C SER A 121 12.00 -15.05 -0.09
N GLY A 122 10.80 -15.44 0.35
CA GLY A 122 10.34 -15.35 1.73
C GLY A 122 9.89 -13.95 2.14
N LEU A 123 9.91 -12.98 1.20
CA LEU A 123 9.44 -11.63 1.50
C LEU A 123 7.92 -11.61 1.65
N GLU A 124 7.46 -11.03 2.75
CA GLU A 124 6.06 -10.74 2.98
C GLU A 124 5.79 -9.24 2.74
N LEU A 125 4.90 -8.94 1.80
CA LEU A 125 4.42 -7.59 1.51
C LEU A 125 3.02 -7.45 2.10
N THR A 126 2.86 -6.50 3.03
CA THR A 126 1.53 -6.05 3.44
C THR A 126 1.11 -4.93 2.53
N ILE A 127 0.13 -5.18 1.66
CA ILE A 127 -0.43 -4.14 0.80
C ILE A 127 -1.27 -3.24 1.71
N PRO A 128 -1.09 -1.91 1.64
CA PRO A 128 -1.73 -0.97 2.54
C PRO A 128 -3.24 -1.17 2.63
N SER A 129 -3.75 -1.15 3.86
CA SER A 129 -5.18 -1.19 4.17
C SER A 129 -5.78 0.19 3.90
N SER A 130 -6.28 0.42 2.69
CA SER A 130 -7.15 1.57 2.44
C SER A 130 -8.56 1.24 2.96
N VAL A 131 -9.19 2.19 3.63
CA VAL A 131 -10.65 2.13 3.83
C VAL A 131 -11.26 2.15 2.44
N VAL A 132 -11.97 1.09 2.07
CA VAL A 132 -12.63 0.96 0.75
C VAL A 132 -14.00 1.62 0.81
N ASP A 133 -14.00 2.91 1.13
CA ASP A 133 -15.20 3.73 1.32
C ASP A 133 -15.72 4.35 0.02
N THR A 134 -14.96 4.30 -1.07
CA THR A 134 -15.35 4.85 -2.37
C THR A 134 -15.33 3.80 -3.48
N ASP A 135 -16.20 3.96 -4.48
CA ASP A 135 -16.27 3.07 -5.64
C ASP A 135 -14.95 3.02 -6.43
N GLN A 136 -14.22 4.14 -6.47
CA GLN A 136 -12.89 4.18 -7.08
C GLN A 136 -11.90 3.27 -6.36
N LYS A 137 -11.90 3.29 -5.01
CA LYS A 137 -11.04 2.41 -4.21
C LYS A 137 -11.46 0.94 -4.33
N ARG A 138 -12.75 0.65 -4.47
CA ARG A 138 -13.26 -0.71 -4.75
C ARG A 138 -12.75 -1.22 -6.10
N ALA A 139 -12.92 -0.44 -7.16
CA ALA A 139 -12.46 -0.80 -8.50
C ALA A 139 -10.94 -0.97 -8.55
N SER A 140 -10.20 -0.12 -7.85
CA SER A 140 -8.75 -0.24 -7.66
C SER A 140 -8.37 -1.54 -6.95
N LEU A 141 -9.07 -1.90 -5.87
CA LEU A 141 -8.85 -3.15 -5.15
C LEU A 141 -9.14 -4.37 -6.02
N ASP A 142 -10.26 -4.39 -6.74
CA ASP A 142 -10.61 -5.48 -7.64
C ASP A 142 -9.52 -5.67 -8.70
N HIS A 143 -8.97 -4.57 -9.24
CA HIS A 143 -7.88 -4.62 -10.21
C HIS A 143 -6.59 -5.23 -9.62
N ILE A 144 -6.26 -4.92 -8.37
CA ILE A 144 -5.12 -5.54 -7.66
C ILE A 144 -5.36 -7.02 -7.45
N LEU A 145 -6.55 -7.39 -6.95
CA LEU A 145 -6.90 -8.76 -6.62
C LEU A 145 -6.87 -9.63 -7.87
N ASP A 146 -7.40 -9.12 -8.98
CA ASP A 146 -7.36 -9.82 -10.27
C ASP A 146 -5.93 -9.90 -10.82
N GLY A 147 -5.14 -8.83 -10.68
CA GLY A 147 -3.71 -8.85 -11.00
C GLY A 147 -2.95 -9.94 -10.23
N LEU A 148 -3.07 -9.96 -8.90
CA LEU A 148 -2.41 -10.93 -8.03
C LEU A 148 -2.92 -12.36 -8.23
N ARG A 149 -4.21 -12.54 -8.56
CA ARG A 149 -4.77 -13.85 -8.91
C ARG A 149 -4.18 -14.39 -10.21
N ASN A 150 -3.91 -13.52 -11.18
CA ASN A 150 -3.24 -13.92 -12.42
C ASN A 150 -1.77 -14.29 -12.15
N ASP A 151 -1.10 -13.57 -11.24
CA ASP A 151 0.27 -13.87 -10.84
C ASP A 151 0.40 -15.25 -10.16
N LEU A 152 -0.60 -15.70 -9.40
CA LEU A 152 -0.63 -17.03 -8.75
C LEU A 152 -0.85 -18.22 -9.71
N LYS A 153 -1.29 -17.98 -10.95
CA LYS A 153 -1.59 -19.06 -11.92
C LYS A 153 -0.38 -19.46 -12.77
N HIS A 154 0.75 -18.78 -12.59
CA HIS A 154 2.01 -19.00 -13.29
C HIS A 154 3.07 -19.55 -12.33
#